data_AF-M5CF23-F1
#
_entry.id   AF-M5CF23-F1
#
_cell.length_a   1.000
_cell.length_b   1.000
_cell.length_c   1.000
_cell.angle_alpha   90.00
_cell.angle_beta   90.00
_cell.angle_gamma   90.00
#
_symmetry.space_group_name_H-M   'P 1'
#
loop_
_entity.id
_entity.type
_entity.pdbx_description
1 polymer ?
#
loop_
_entity_poly.entity_id
_entity_poly.type
_entity_poly.pdbx_seq_one_letter_code
_entity_poly.pdbx_strand_id
1 'polypeptide(L)'
;MYTRILYLSALVSLVAAHGTIVAIKGANGITAAGMGIDPDTPRDGTRAKPFQQDTSVIRDREIESGKVGACGRTSQKGAIDMAAEMEAAASNGIPSATASGEIQMTLHQVNQDGAG
;
A
#
# COMPACT_ATOMS: atom_id res chain seq x y z
N MET A 1 -12.27 19.57 -34.84
CA MET A 1 -11.64 18.25 -34.54
C MET A 1 -10.68 18.33 -33.35
N TYR A 2 -9.83 19.36 -33.25
CA TYR A 2 -8.86 19.54 -32.14
C TYR A 2 -9.46 19.70 -30.74
N THR A 3 -10.59 20.38 -30.60
CA THR A 3 -11.24 20.58 -29.29
C THR A 3 -11.71 19.27 -28.65
N ARG A 4 -12.17 18.30 -29.46
CA ARG A 4 -12.58 16.97 -28.98
C ARG A 4 -11.40 16.13 -28.47
N ILE A 5 -10.22 16.32 -29.05
CA ILE A 5 -8.99 15.61 -28.65
C ILE A 5 -8.52 16.14 -27.27
N LEU A 6 -8.63 17.45 -27.04
CA LEU A 6 -8.30 18.11 -25.77
C LEU A 6 -9.21 17.67 -24.60
N TYR A 7 -10.52 17.50 -24.84
CA TYR A 7 -11.43 16.98 -23.82
C TYR A 7 -11.16 15.50 -23.50
N LEU A 8 -10.76 14.69 -24.49
CA LEU A 8 -10.43 13.29 -24.27
C LEU A 8 -9.14 13.12 -23.44
N SER A 9 -8.13 13.99 -23.63
CA SER A 9 -6.89 13.93 -22.84
C SER A 9 -7.08 14.28 -21.36
N ALA A 10 -8.01 15.17 -21.03
CA ALA A 10 -8.28 15.57 -19.64
C ALA A 10 -8.97 14.46 -18.82
N LEU A 11 -9.67 13.52 -19.48
CA LEU A 11 -10.29 12.37 -18.82
C LEU A 11 -9.27 11.26 -18.48
N VAL A 12 -8.16 11.18 -19.22
CA VAL A 12 -7.09 10.18 -18.98
C VAL A 12 -6.30 10.50 -17.70
N SER A 13 -6.29 11.76 -17.25
CA SER A 13 -5.63 12.16 -16.00
C SER A 13 -6.38 11.82 -14.71
N LEU A 14 -7.59 11.25 -14.78
CA LEU A 14 -8.42 10.90 -13.61
C LEU A 14 -8.19 9.47 -13.08
N VAL A 15 -7.09 8.82 -13.43
CA VAL A 15 -6.78 7.46 -12.92
C VAL A 15 -6.45 7.54 -11.43
N ALA A 16 -7.45 7.29 -10.58
CA ALA A 16 -7.26 7.02 -9.17
C ALA A 16 -6.81 5.56 -9.01
N ALA A 17 -5.50 5.35 -8.95
CA ALA A 17 -4.90 4.06 -8.64
C ALA A 17 -4.37 4.08 -7.21
N HIS A 18 -4.77 3.10 -6.40
CA HIS A 18 -4.14 2.86 -5.09
C HIS A 18 -3.04 1.82 -5.25
N GLY A 19 -1.90 2.07 -4.63
CA GLY A 19 -0.75 1.17 -4.67
C GLY A 19 -0.39 0.70 -3.26
N THR A 20 0.05 -0.54 -3.15
CA THR A 20 0.62 -1.08 -1.91
C THR A 20 2.09 -1.44 -2.12
N ILE A 21 2.94 -1.14 -1.14
CA ILE A 21 4.37 -1.50 -1.17
C ILE A 21 4.49 -2.96 -0.70
N VAL A 22 4.74 -3.87 -1.64
CA VAL A 22 4.82 -5.31 -1.36
C VAL A 22 6.22 -5.81 -1.09
N ALA A 23 7.23 -5.02 -1.48
CA ALA A 23 8.62 -5.32 -1.15
C ALA A 23 9.46 -4.04 -1.13
N ILE A 24 10.41 -3.98 -0.22
CA ILE A 24 11.50 -3.02 -0.13
C ILE A 24 12.75 -3.88 0.03
N LYS A 25 13.65 -3.84 -0.97
CA LYS A 25 14.91 -4.56 -0.95
C LYS A 25 16.01 -3.63 -0.48
N GLY A 26 16.54 -3.91 0.71
CA GLY A 26 17.60 -3.13 1.33
C GLY A 26 18.98 -3.50 0.81
N ALA A 27 19.89 -2.52 0.81
CA ALA A 27 21.31 -2.75 0.50
C ALA A 27 22.00 -3.66 1.53
N ASN A 28 21.46 -3.73 2.74
CA ASN A 28 21.84 -4.66 3.81
C ASN A 28 21.34 -6.11 3.60
N GLY A 29 20.74 -6.43 2.45
CA GLY A 29 20.24 -7.77 2.14
C GLY A 29 18.89 -8.12 2.77
N ILE A 30 18.32 -7.22 3.59
CA ILE A 30 17.00 -7.39 4.19
C ILE A 30 15.91 -7.01 3.19
N THR A 31 14.89 -7.85 3.07
CA THR A 31 13.68 -7.54 2.30
C THR A 31 12.48 -7.51 3.25
N ALA A 32 11.70 -6.43 3.19
CA ALA A 32 10.48 -6.27 3.99
C ALA A 32 9.35 -5.73 3.12
N ALA A 33 8.11 -5.81 3.60
CA ALA A 33 6.94 -5.22 2.97
C ALA A 33 6.43 -4.01 3.78
N GLY A 34 5.46 -3.27 3.24
CA GLY A 34 4.74 -2.27 4.03
C GLY A 34 4.00 -2.91 5.22
N MET A 35 3.79 -2.15 6.29
CA MET A 35 3.03 -2.64 7.45
C MET A 35 1.60 -3.00 7.07
N GLY A 36 1.08 -4.07 7.66
CA GLY A 36 -0.24 -4.61 7.34
C GLY A 36 -0.29 -5.47 6.07
N ILE A 37 0.72 -5.42 5.20
CA ILE A 37 0.81 -6.27 4.00
C ILE A 37 1.02 -7.73 4.41
N ASP A 38 0.35 -8.62 3.69
CA ASP A 38 0.47 -10.05 3.90
C ASP A 38 1.08 -10.68 2.64
N PRO A 39 2.30 -11.25 2.73
CA PRO A 39 2.99 -11.85 1.58
C PRO A 39 2.23 -13.03 0.97
N ASP A 40 1.29 -13.64 1.72
CA ASP A 40 0.47 -14.74 1.23
C ASP A 40 -0.80 -14.26 0.49
N THR A 41 -1.05 -12.95 0.42
CA THR A 41 -2.17 -12.40 -0.35
C THR A 41 -1.91 -12.61 -1.85
N PRO A 42 -2.75 -13.36 -2.58
CA PRO A 42 -2.57 -13.55 -4.02
C PRO A 42 -2.75 -12.21 -4.76
N ARG A 43 -1.84 -11.90 -5.68
CA ARG A 43 -1.81 -10.62 -6.41
C ARG A 43 -2.07 -10.80 -7.92
N ASP A 44 -2.75 -11.87 -8.30
CA ASP A 44 -3.04 -12.30 -9.67
C ASP A 44 -4.51 -12.10 -10.09
N GLY A 45 -5.32 -11.42 -9.27
CA GLY A 45 -6.71 -11.12 -9.54
C GLY A 45 -7.14 -9.69 -9.21
N THR A 46 -8.34 -9.32 -9.65
CA THR A 46 -8.85 -7.93 -9.59
C THR A 46 -9.94 -7.68 -8.55
N ARG A 47 -10.42 -8.72 -7.88
CA ARG A 47 -11.49 -8.60 -6.86
C ARG A 47 -10.90 -8.35 -5.48
N ALA A 48 -11.64 -7.67 -4.61
CA ALA A 48 -11.20 -7.43 -3.23
C ALA A 48 -10.87 -8.75 -2.48
N LYS A 49 -11.70 -9.79 -2.65
CA LYS A 49 -11.49 -11.12 -2.10
C LYS A 49 -11.08 -12.11 -3.19
N PRO A 50 -9.98 -12.88 -3.02
CA PRO A 50 -8.99 -12.80 -1.94
C PRO A 50 -7.89 -11.73 -2.14
N PHE A 51 -7.85 -11.05 -3.28
CA PHE A 51 -6.61 -10.46 -3.80
C PHE A 51 -6.17 -9.12 -3.18
N GLN A 52 -6.97 -8.52 -2.30
CA GLN A 52 -6.74 -7.17 -1.76
C GLN A 52 -7.05 -7.08 -0.25
N GLN A 53 -7.08 -8.21 0.44
CA GLN A 53 -7.52 -8.26 1.86
C GLN A 53 -6.52 -7.61 2.83
N ASP A 54 -5.26 -7.49 2.42
CA ASP A 54 -4.16 -6.86 3.15
C ASP A 54 -3.93 -5.38 2.79
N THR A 55 -4.74 -4.82 1.90
CA THR A 55 -4.66 -3.40 1.54
C THR A 55 -5.11 -2.53 2.72
N SER A 56 -4.33 -1.49 3.01
CA SER A 56 -4.62 -0.55 4.09
C SER A 56 -5.74 0.40 3.69
N VAL A 57 -6.77 0.46 4.53
CA VAL A 57 -7.94 1.32 4.44
C VAL A 57 -7.86 2.39 5.51
N ILE A 58 -7.71 3.63 5.07
CA ILE A 58 -7.59 4.81 5.94
C ILE A 58 -8.82 5.69 5.73
N ARG A 59 -9.58 5.91 6.80
CA ARG A 59 -10.81 6.69 6.74
C ARG A 59 -10.86 7.64 7.93
N ASP A 60 -10.99 8.93 7.65
CA ASP A 60 -11.04 9.98 8.67
C ASP A 60 -12.10 9.68 9.74
N ARG A 61 -13.31 9.28 9.35
CA ARG A 61 -14.37 8.87 10.29
C ARG A 61 -13.99 7.70 11.21
N GLU A 62 -13.13 6.78 10.75
CA GLU A 62 -12.67 5.66 11.59
C GLU A 62 -11.55 6.11 12.55
N ILE A 63 -10.74 7.09 12.15
CA ILE A 63 -9.72 7.73 12.99
C ILE A 63 -10.38 8.63 14.04
N GLU A 64 -11.29 9.52 13.63
CA GLU A 64 -12.01 10.46 14.51
C GLU A 64 -12.85 9.74 15.58
N SER A 65 -13.41 8.58 15.25
CA SER A 65 -14.15 7.75 16.21
C SER A 65 -13.25 6.92 17.14
N GLY A 66 -11.93 6.94 16.95
CA GLY A 66 -10.98 6.15 17.71
C GLY A 66 -11.02 4.65 17.41
N LYS A 67 -11.70 4.23 16.33
CA LYS A 67 -11.80 2.82 15.94
C LYS A 67 -10.48 2.28 15.40
N VAL A 68 -9.70 3.12 14.75
CA VAL A 68 -8.39 2.80 14.17
C VAL A 68 -7.40 3.95 14.44
N GLY A 69 -6.10 3.66 14.38
CA GLY A 69 -5.06 4.69 14.39
C GLY A 69 -4.91 5.37 13.02
N ALA A 70 -3.93 6.28 12.91
CA ALA A 70 -3.67 7.05 11.69
C ALA A 70 -3.37 6.19 10.45
N CYS A 71 -2.84 4.98 10.64
CA CYS A 71 -2.53 4.04 9.55
C CYS A 71 -3.72 3.16 9.15
N GLY A 72 -4.90 3.35 9.78
CA GLY A 72 -6.12 2.67 9.39
C GLY A 72 -6.14 1.19 9.74
N ARG A 73 -6.70 0.38 8.84
CA ARG A 73 -6.89 -1.06 9.02
C ARG A 73 -6.78 -1.82 7.71
N THR A 74 -6.55 -3.13 7.76
CA THR A 74 -6.78 -4.01 6.61
C THR A 74 -8.10 -4.78 6.77
N SER A 75 -8.62 -5.33 5.68
CA SER A 75 -9.83 -6.17 5.74
C SER A 75 -9.57 -7.51 6.44
N GLN A 76 -8.33 -8.00 6.36
CA GLN A 76 -7.92 -9.27 6.93
C GLN A 76 -7.52 -9.17 8.42
N LYS A 77 -6.70 -8.19 8.78
CA LYS A 77 -6.08 -8.09 10.11
C LYS A 77 -6.76 -7.05 11.03
N GLY A 78 -7.66 -6.22 10.51
CA GLY A 78 -8.26 -5.15 11.29
C GLY A 78 -7.30 -3.97 11.47
N ALA A 79 -7.45 -3.23 12.57
CA ALA A 79 -6.65 -2.04 12.86
C ALA A 79 -5.15 -2.37 12.84
N ILE A 80 -4.36 -1.53 12.16
CA ILE A 80 -2.90 -1.72 12.10
C ILE A 80 -2.29 -1.23 13.42
N ASP A 81 -1.65 -2.15 14.15
CA ASP A 81 -0.87 -1.83 15.33
C ASP A 81 0.55 -1.43 14.92
N MET A 82 0.73 -0.13 14.74
CA MET A 82 2.00 0.46 14.31
C MET A 82 3.13 0.26 15.31
N ALA A 83 2.83 0.18 16.61
CA ALA A 83 3.84 -0.03 17.63
C ALA A 83 4.38 -1.46 17.53
N ALA A 84 3.48 -2.45 17.47
CA ALA A 84 3.85 -3.85 17.33
C ALA A 84 4.57 -4.16 16.01
N GLU A 85 4.09 -3.61 14.89
CA GLU A 85 4.71 -3.81 13.57
C GLU A 85 6.10 -3.17 13.49
N MET A 86 6.30 -1.99 14.08
CA MET A 86 7.61 -1.33 14.14
C MET A 86 8.59 -2.08 15.07
N GLU A 87 8.11 -2.59 16.20
CA GLU A 87 8.92 -3.43 17.09
C GLU A 87 9.36 -4.74 16.41
N ALA A 88 8.44 -5.38 15.68
CA ALA A 88 8.74 -6.55 14.87
C ALA A 88 9.74 -6.23 13.75
N ALA A 89 9.58 -5.10 13.05
CA ALA A 89 10.51 -4.67 12.02
C ALA A 89 11.90 -4.36 12.58
N ALA A 90 11.98 -3.71 13.74
CA ALA A 90 13.25 -3.44 14.42
C ALA A 90 13.96 -4.75 14.84
N SER A 91 13.20 -5.74 15.28
CA SER A 91 13.73 -7.05 15.70
C SER A 91 14.18 -7.92 14.52
N ASN A 92 13.45 -7.90 13.40
CA ASN A 92 13.76 -8.67 12.20
C ASN A 92 14.75 -7.98 11.25
N GLY A 93 15.00 -6.69 11.46
CA GLY A 93 15.84 -5.84 10.62
C GLY A 93 15.02 -5.01 9.63
N ILE A 94 15.47 -3.78 9.39
CA ILE A 94 14.84 -2.82 8.49
C ILE A 94 15.68 -2.70 7.20
N PRO A 95 15.08 -2.71 6.00
CA PRO A 95 15.80 -2.47 4.75
C PRO A 95 16.56 -1.13 4.76
N SER A 96 17.85 -1.16 4.44
CA SER A 96 18.66 0.06 4.34
C SER A 96 18.64 0.64 2.92
N ALA A 97 18.75 1.97 2.81
CA ALA A 97 19.10 2.60 1.54
C ALA A 97 20.51 2.19 1.07
N THR A 98 20.81 2.40 -0.21
CA THR A 98 22.17 2.28 -0.74
C THR A 98 23.07 3.40 -0.19
N ALA A 99 24.39 3.29 -0.40
CA ALA A 99 25.32 4.37 -0.06
C ALA A 99 25.03 5.69 -0.81
N SER A 100 24.37 5.62 -1.98
CA SER A 100 23.89 6.79 -2.73
C SER A 100 22.51 7.30 -2.27
N GLY A 101 21.89 6.67 -1.27
CA GLY A 101 20.59 7.05 -0.74
C GLY A 101 19.39 6.51 -1.53
N GLU A 102 19.58 5.50 -2.38
CA GLU A 102 18.52 4.90 -3.19
C GLU A 102 17.80 3.76 -2.46
N ILE A 103 16.52 3.56 -2.78
CA ILE A 103 15.68 2.48 -2.25
C ILE A 103 15.06 1.74 -3.43
N GLN A 104 15.16 0.41 -3.43
CA GLN A 104 14.44 -0.42 -4.39
C GLN A 104 13.14 -0.92 -3.76
N MET A 105 12.01 -0.56 -4.38
CA MET A 105 10.68 -0.98 -3.92
C MET A 105 9.87 -1.61 -5.05
N THR A 106 9.02 -2.56 -4.69
CA THR A 106 7.99 -3.13 -5.56
C THR A 106 6.64 -2.60 -5.11
N LEU A 107 5.98 -1.88 -6.01
CA LEU A 107 4.63 -1.37 -5.80
C LEU A 107 3.64 -2.26 -6.57
N HIS A 108 2.58 -2.71 -5.91
CA HIS A 108 1.47 -3.40 -6.55
C HIS A 108 0.25 -2.49 -6.62
N GLN A 109 -0.24 -2.26 -7.84
CA GLN A 109 -1.45 -1.48 -8.08
C GLN A 109 -2.69 -2.31 -7.72
N VAL A 110 -3.49 -1.78 -6.81
CA VAL A 110 -4.77 -2.34 -6.36
C VAL A 110 -5.89 -1.70 -7.18
N ASN A 111 -6.67 -2.51 -7.90
CA ASN A 111 -7.62 -2.01 -8.90
C ASN A 111 -9.04 -2.54 -8.68
N GLN A 112 -9.96 -1.62 -8.37
CA GLN A 112 -11.32 -1.59 -8.96
C GLN A 112 -11.97 -0.19 -8.89
N ASP A 113 -11.76 0.55 -7.80
CA ASP A 113 -12.40 1.84 -7.54
C ASP A 113 -11.43 2.92 -7.01
N GLY A 114 -10.17 2.54 -6.75
CA GLY A 114 -9.20 3.44 -6.14
C GLY A 114 -9.64 3.88 -4.73
N ALA A 115 -10.41 3.06 -4.02
CA ALA A 115 -10.68 3.27 -2.61
C ALA A 115 -9.69 2.43 -1.80
N GLY A 116 -8.56 3.04 -1.45
CA GLY A 116 -7.72 2.58 -0.34
C GLY A 116 -8.56 2.47 0.92
#